data_AF-A0A352IN29-F1
#
_entry.id   AF-A0A352IN29-F1
#
_cell.length_a   1.000
_cell.length_b   1.000
_cell.length_c   1.000
_cell.angle_alpha   90.00
_cell.angle_beta   90.00
_cell.angle_gamma   90.00
#
_symmetry.space_group_name_H-M   'P 1'
#
loop_
_entity.id
_entity.type
_entity.pdbx_description
1 polymer ?
#
loop_
_entity_poly.entity_id
_entity_poly.type
_entity_poly.pdbx_seq_one_letter_code
_entity_poly.pdbx_strand_id
1 'polypeptide(L)'
;AGWGNFGSAAAAITLPTIALHMYGGEDGWRWAIAQSAIVMAAYGVYYWFAITDGPAGTVHRKPRKAVALEVSSWGDMIKLILWTIPLVGVLGILVWRIETMGYLSATGAAICYAVIVAIVCYQIIQILRVNIPLLKQGVPEDDKYPFNSVAALNSTYFANFGAELAVVSMLPMFFEETWSLSATAAGLIAASFAFVNLVARPMGGLVSDRMGNRRFVMLSYMFGISVGFALMGLMNSNWPLIIAVGITVFTSFFVQGAEGATFGIIPSIKRRLTGQISGMAGAYGNVGAVVYLTIFTFVTPTQFFYIIAGGAFISWLLCIMWLKEPESGFADEYQVSSVDLQIEEEERRRQAAATS
;
A
#
# COMPACT_ATOMS: atom_id res chain seq x y z
N ALA A 1 -0.70 -1.29 -10.98
CA ALA A 1 0.48 -1.53 -10.13
C ALA A 1 0.26 -2.84 -9.39
N GLY A 2 1.12 -3.84 -9.57
CA GLY A 2 0.87 -5.18 -9.00
C GLY A 2 2.07 -6.13 -9.12
N TRP A 3 2.96 -5.87 -10.09
CA TRP A 3 4.13 -6.71 -10.36
C TRP A 3 5.35 -6.43 -9.45
N GLY A 4 5.37 -5.35 -8.67
CA GLY A 4 6.56 -4.96 -7.87
C GLY A 4 7.01 -6.01 -6.85
N ASN A 5 6.07 -6.70 -6.19
CA ASN A 5 6.40 -7.68 -5.15
C ASN A 5 6.95 -9.01 -5.71
N PHE A 6 6.81 -9.26 -7.01
CA PHE A 6 7.47 -10.41 -7.66
C PHE A 6 8.98 -10.29 -7.62
N GLY A 7 9.51 -9.07 -7.73
CA GLY A 7 10.94 -8.83 -7.58
C GLY A 7 11.44 -9.28 -6.20
N SER A 8 10.68 -8.97 -5.15
CA SER A 8 10.97 -9.43 -3.78
C SER A 8 10.89 -10.96 -3.65
N ALA A 9 9.90 -11.61 -4.25
CA ALA A 9 9.78 -13.07 -4.24
C ALA A 9 10.95 -13.74 -4.97
N ALA A 10 11.28 -13.25 -6.16
CA ALA A 10 12.42 -13.73 -6.94
C ALA A 10 13.73 -13.52 -6.18
N ALA A 11 13.91 -12.37 -5.53
CA ALA A 11 15.07 -12.09 -4.69
C ALA A 11 15.16 -13.07 -3.50
N ALA A 12 14.05 -13.35 -2.80
CA ALA A 12 14.01 -14.29 -1.68
C ALA A 12 14.38 -15.73 -2.08
N ILE A 13 14.03 -16.15 -3.31
CA ILE A 13 14.39 -17.47 -3.85
C ILE A 13 15.86 -17.51 -4.30
N THR A 14 16.30 -16.48 -5.01
CA THR A 14 17.57 -16.51 -5.75
C THR A 14 18.75 -16.01 -4.93
N LEU A 15 18.59 -14.96 -4.11
CA LEU A 15 19.72 -14.34 -3.39
C LEU A 15 20.42 -15.27 -2.41
N PRO A 16 19.73 -16.04 -1.54
CA PRO A 16 20.42 -16.98 -0.64
C PRO A 16 21.20 -18.04 -1.43
N THR A 17 20.60 -18.55 -2.50
CA THR A 17 21.21 -19.56 -3.38
C THR A 17 22.46 -19.00 -4.07
N ILE A 18 22.37 -17.80 -4.65
CA ILE A 18 23.47 -17.10 -5.32
C ILE A 18 24.59 -16.80 -4.32
N ALA A 19 24.25 -16.26 -3.15
CA ALA A 19 25.22 -15.89 -2.13
C ALA A 19 25.98 -17.11 -1.59
N LEU A 20 25.27 -18.18 -1.24
CA LEU A 20 25.84 -19.33 -0.54
C LEU A 20 26.47 -20.37 -1.48
N HIS A 21 25.88 -20.60 -2.66
CA HIS A 21 26.30 -21.69 -3.56
C HIS A 21 27.04 -21.23 -4.80
N MET A 22 26.80 -20.02 -5.30
CA MET A 22 27.46 -19.52 -6.51
C MET A 22 28.73 -18.71 -6.19
N TYR A 23 28.63 -17.74 -5.27
CA TYR A 23 29.79 -16.98 -4.82
C TYR A 23 30.49 -17.65 -3.63
N GLY A 24 29.73 -18.03 -2.60
CA GLY A 24 30.27 -18.61 -1.37
C GLY A 24 31.15 -17.63 -0.59
N GLY A 25 31.72 -18.12 0.52
CA GLY A 25 32.62 -17.34 1.38
C GLY A 25 31.93 -16.23 2.19
N GLU A 26 32.70 -15.53 3.02
CA GLU A 26 32.19 -14.49 3.94
C GLU A 26 31.56 -13.29 3.20
N ASP A 27 32.07 -12.97 2.01
CA ASP A 27 31.60 -11.86 1.18
C ASP A 27 30.57 -12.27 0.10
N GLY A 28 30.14 -13.53 0.05
CA GLY A 28 29.25 -14.04 -1.00
C GLY A 28 27.92 -13.26 -1.12
N TRP A 29 27.40 -12.78 0.00
CA TRP A 29 26.19 -11.94 0.04
C TRP A 29 26.41 -10.57 -0.63
N ARG A 30 27.59 -9.98 -0.53
CA ARG A 30 27.92 -8.69 -1.18
C ARG A 30 27.91 -8.83 -2.69
N TRP A 31 28.50 -9.92 -3.19
CA TRP A 31 28.52 -10.24 -4.62
C TRP A 31 27.14 -10.56 -5.17
N ALA A 32 26.29 -11.26 -4.41
CA ALA A 32 24.90 -11.51 -4.78
C ALA A 32 24.09 -10.20 -4.94
N ILE A 33 24.24 -9.26 -4.00
CA ILE A 33 23.60 -7.93 -4.08
C ILE A 33 24.17 -7.14 -5.26
N ALA A 34 25.49 -7.12 -5.43
CA ALA A 34 26.16 -6.39 -6.51
C ALA A 34 25.70 -6.90 -7.89
N GLN A 35 25.57 -8.22 -8.06
CA GLN A 35 25.06 -8.80 -9.30
C GLN A 35 23.64 -8.33 -9.62
N SER A 36 22.75 -8.34 -8.62
CA SER A 36 21.38 -7.83 -8.78
C SER A 36 21.37 -6.36 -9.16
N ALA A 37 22.24 -5.53 -8.55
CA ALA A 37 22.39 -4.13 -8.90
C ALA A 37 22.87 -3.93 -10.35
N ILE A 38 23.82 -4.74 -10.82
CA ILE A 38 24.30 -4.71 -12.21
C ILE A 38 23.19 -5.06 -13.20
N VAL A 39 22.41 -6.11 -12.91
CA VAL A 39 21.28 -6.51 -13.76
C VAL A 39 20.23 -5.39 -13.83
N MET A 40 19.89 -4.78 -12.69
CA MET A 40 18.95 -3.65 -12.65
C MET A 40 19.47 -2.44 -13.41
N ALA A 41 20.75 -2.11 -13.29
CA ALA A 41 21.37 -1.00 -14.02
C ALA A 41 21.36 -1.25 -15.53
N ALA A 42 21.74 -2.46 -15.97
CA ALA A 42 21.71 -2.86 -17.37
C ALA A 42 20.28 -2.81 -17.94
N TYR A 43 19.30 -3.30 -17.19
CA TYR A 43 17.89 -3.20 -17.57
C TYR A 43 17.43 -1.74 -17.65
N GLY A 44 17.85 -0.88 -16.74
CA GLY A 44 17.55 0.56 -16.78
C GLY A 44 18.07 1.25 -18.05
N VAL A 45 19.32 0.94 -18.45
CA VAL A 45 19.90 1.41 -19.71
C VAL A 45 19.09 0.89 -20.91
N TYR A 46 18.79 -0.41 -20.94
CA TYR A 46 17.97 -1.00 -22.00
C TYR A 46 16.58 -0.34 -22.08
N TYR A 47 15.90 -0.18 -20.94
CA TYR A 47 14.57 0.39 -20.85
C TYR A 47 14.53 1.81 -21.43
N TRP A 48 15.55 2.63 -21.15
CA TRP A 48 15.67 3.98 -21.70
C TRP A 48 15.69 4.02 -23.23
N PHE A 49 16.31 3.03 -23.87
CA PHE A 49 16.40 2.96 -25.33
C PHE A 49 15.28 2.16 -25.98
N ALA A 50 14.65 1.24 -25.25
CA ALA A 50 13.70 0.27 -25.79
C ALA A 50 12.23 0.69 -25.67
N ILE A 51 11.90 1.62 -24.76
CA ILE A 51 10.51 2.03 -24.48
C ILE A 51 10.22 3.41 -25.08
N THR A 52 9.06 3.55 -25.71
CA THR A 52 8.51 4.82 -26.20
C THR A 52 7.37 5.30 -25.31
N ASP A 53 7.24 6.62 -25.16
CA ASP A 53 6.18 7.27 -24.38
C ASP A 53 4.81 7.15 -25.09
N GLY A 54 4.17 5.99 -24.94
CA GLY A 54 2.78 5.75 -25.35
C GLY A 54 2.57 5.51 -26.86
N PRO A 55 1.31 5.19 -27.26
CA PRO A 55 0.97 4.97 -28.67
C PRO A 55 1.10 6.26 -29.49
N ALA A 56 1.71 6.15 -30.68
CA ALA A 56 1.87 7.25 -31.62
C ALA A 56 0.52 7.93 -31.92
N GLY A 57 0.45 9.26 -31.75
CA GLY A 57 -0.74 10.06 -32.04
C GLY A 57 -1.71 10.27 -30.87
N THR A 58 -1.45 9.75 -29.67
CA THR A 58 -2.26 10.04 -28.48
C THR A 58 -1.69 11.20 -27.68
N VAL A 59 -2.40 12.33 -27.63
CA VAL A 59 -2.04 13.46 -26.76
C VAL A 59 -2.27 12.99 -25.32
N HIS A 60 -1.19 12.86 -24.54
CA HIS A 60 -1.27 12.59 -23.11
C HIS A 60 -2.08 13.72 -22.44
N ARG A 61 -3.34 13.43 -22.10
CA ARG A 61 -4.20 14.35 -21.34
C ARG A 61 -3.58 14.51 -19.96
N LYS A 62 -2.94 15.65 -19.69
CA LYS A 62 -2.43 15.95 -18.34
C LYS A 62 -3.64 16.19 -17.43
N PRO A 63 -3.93 15.30 -16.45
CA PRO A 63 -4.99 15.57 -15.50
C PRO A 63 -4.67 16.86 -14.75
N ARG A 64 -5.70 17.68 -14.50
CA ARG A 64 -5.57 18.92 -13.73
C ARG A 64 -4.92 18.56 -12.38
N LYS A 65 -3.73 19.08 -12.12
CA LYS A 65 -3.00 18.86 -10.86
C LYS A 65 -3.75 19.55 -9.72
N ALA A 66 -4.78 18.92 -9.18
CA ALA A 66 -5.31 19.31 -7.89
C ALA A 66 -4.20 19.06 -6.86
N VAL A 67 -3.77 20.12 -6.17
CA VAL A 67 -2.62 20.11 -5.25
C VAL A 67 -2.95 19.35 -3.96
N ALA A 68 -4.23 19.23 -3.64
CA ALA A 68 -4.76 18.47 -2.51
C ALA A 68 -6.12 17.86 -2.87
N LEU A 69 -6.49 16.81 -2.15
CA LEU A 69 -7.78 16.14 -2.29
C LEU A 69 -8.92 17.08 -1.86
N GLU A 70 -9.93 17.19 -2.69
CA GLU A 70 -11.17 17.94 -2.42
C GLU A 70 -12.08 17.13 -1.49
N VAL A 71 -12.71 17.77 -0.51
CA VAL A 71 -13.59 17.13 0.49
C VAL A 71 -14.98 17.75 0.54
N SER A 72 -15.95 16.96 0.99
CA SER A 72 -17.38 17.30 0.95
C SER A 72 -17.87 18.13 2.14
N SER A 73 -17.12 18.19 3.24
CA SER A 73 -17.53 18.85 4.48
C SER A 73 -16.35 19.34 5.32
N TRP A 74 -16.61 20.29 6.22
CA TRP A 74 -15.61 20.77 7.19
C TRP A 74 -15.05 19.65 8.07
N GLY A 75 -15.90 18.69 8.48
CA GLY A 75 -15.45 17.51 9.22
C GLY A 75 -14.53 16.61 8.40
N ASP A 76 -14.80 16.45 7.11
CA ASP A 76 -13.95 15.65 6.22
C ASP A 76 -12.61 16.33 5.94
N MET A 77 -12.55 17.66 5.93
CA MET A 77 -11.29 18.41 5.85
C MET A 77 -10.40 18.13 7.08
N ILE A 78 -10.98 18.11 8.28
CA ILE A 78 -10.23 17.77 9.51
C ILE A 78 -9.71 16.34 9.42
N LYS A 79 -10.55 15.38 8.99
CA LYS A 79 -10.12 13.99 8.80
C LYS A 79 -9.01 13.90 7.76
N LEU A 80 -9.12 14.59 6.63
CA LEU A 80 -8.06 14.62 5.62
C LEU A 80 -6.75 15.10 6.21
N ILE A 81 -6.74 16.19 6.97
CA ILE A 81 -5.53 16.68 7.68
C ILE A 81 -4.96 15.61 8.61
N LEU A 82 -5.80 14.99 9.45
CA LEU A 82 -5.37 13.92 10.37
C LEU A 82 -4.78 12.73 9.62
N TRP A 83 -5.36 12.35 8.49
CA TRP A 83 -4.88 11.26 7.64
C TRP A 83 -3.72 11.68 6.72
N THR A 84 -3.34 12.96 6.63
CA THR A 84 -2.17 13.40 5.87
C THR A 84 -0.90 13.40 6.72
N ILE A 85 -1.01 13.72 8.02
CA ILE A 85 0.14 13.81 8.92
C ILE A 85 0.99 12.51 8.94
N PRO A 86 0.42 11.30 9.09
CA PRO A 86 1.21 10.07 9.12
C PRO A 86 1.96 9.77 7.82
N LEU A 87 1.47 10.24 6.67
CA LEU A 87 2.06 9.93 5.36
C LEU A 87 3.52 10.35 5.25
N VAL A 88 3.88 11.46 5.90
CA VAL A 88 5.26 11.97 5.97
C VAL A 88 5.81 11.86 7.39
N GLY A 89 4.96 12.03 8.41
CA GLY A 89 5.36 11.97 9.81
C GLY A 89 5.98 10.64 10.22
N VAL A 90 5.60 9.52 9.58
CA VAL A 90 6.18 8.20 9.85
C VAL A 90 7.69 8.15 9.59
N LEU A 91 8.21 9.01 8.69
CA LEU A 91 9.65 9.11 8.44
C LEU A 91 10.42 9.57 9.69
N GLY A 92 9.76 10.25 10.64
CA GLY A 92 10.36 10.60 11.92
C GLY A 92 10.78 9.38 12.74
N ILE A 93 10.06 8.26 12.60
CA ILE A 93 10.44 6.99 13.22
C ILE A 93 11.73 6.45 12.58
N LEU A 94 11.89 6.59 11.27
CA LEU A 94 13.12 6.18 10.57
C LEU A 94 14.32 7.06 10.97
N VAL A 95 14.12 8.38 11.04
CA VAL A 95 15.16 9.32 11.50
C VAL A 95 15.62 8.92 12.91
N TRP A 96 14.67 8.71 13.82
CA TRP A 96 14.94 8.28 15.18
C TRP A 96 15.74 6.98 15.21
N ARG A 97 15.34 6.00 14.39
CA ARG A 97 15.99 4.69 14.35
C ARG A 97 17.42 4.78 13.84
N ILE A 98 17.66 5.55 12.77
CA ILE A 98 19.00 5.72 12.18
C ILE A 98 19.92 6.49 13.13
N GLU A 99 19.41 7.52 13.81
CA GLU A 99 20.14 8.25 14.85
C GLU A 99 20.52 7.32 16.01
N THR A 100 19.57 6.53 16.53
CA THR A 100 19.81 5.62 17.66
C THR A 100 20.83 4.52 17.31
N MET A 101 20.92 4.12 16.04
CA MET A 101 21.92 3.16 15.56
C MET A 101 23.30 3.80 15.32
N GLY A 102 23.47 5.10 15.54
CA GLY A 102 24.74 5.80 15.38
C GLY A 102 25.13 6.14 13.94
N TYR A 103 24.22 5.94 12.98
CA TYR A 103 24.45 6.26 11.57
C TYR A 103 24.13 7.72 11.20
N LEU A 104 23.48 8.47 12.10
CA LEU A 104 23.13 9.87 11.91
C LEU A 104 23.46 10.69 13.17
N SER A 105 24.07 11.87 12.99
CA SER A 105 24.36 12.78 14.09
C SER A 105 23.10 13.48 14.61
N ALA A 106 23.11 13.93 15.87
CA ALA A 106 22.00 14.67 16.46
C ALA A 106 21.61 15.92 15.65
N THR A 107 22.60 16.65 15.13
CA THR A 107 22.35 17.79 14.23
C THR A 107 21.69 17.36 12.93
N GLY A 108 22.15 16.25 12.34
CA GLY A 108 21.55 15.68 11.13
C GLY A 108 20.09 15.24 11.37
N ALA A 109 19.83 14.59 12.49
CA ALA A 109 18.48 14.18 12.90
C ALA A 109 17.55 15.40 13.09
N ALA A 110 18.01 16.44 13.78
CA ALA A 110 17.25 17.69 13.96
C ALA A 110 16.86 18.35 12.62
N ILE A 111 17.77 18.37 11.64
CA ILE A 111 17.49 18.87 10.29
C ILE A 111 16.42 18.01 9.61
N CYS A 112 16.54 16.68 9.67
CA CYS A 112 15.55 15.77 9.09
C CYS A 112 14.16 15.98 9.72
N TYR A 113 14.07 16.11 11.04
CA TYR A 113 12.80 16.41 11.72
C TYR A 113 12.21 17.75 11.29
N ALA A 114 13.04 18.81 11.17
CA ALA A 114 12.59 20.12 10.71
C ALA A 114 12.04 20.05 9.28
N VAL A 115 12.69 19.30 8.38
CA VAL A 115 12.22 19.09 7.00
C VAL A 115 10.90 18.33 6.98
N ILE A 116 10.76 17.27 7.78
CA ILE A 116 9.50 16.51 7.90
C ILE A 116 8.36 17.42 8.36
N VAL A 117 8.58 18.20 9.42
CA VAL A 117 7.59 19.16 9.93
C VAL A 117 7.23 20.20 8.87
N ALA A 118 8.21 20.75 8.17
CA ALA A 118 7.97 21.73 7.10
C ALA A 118 7.12 21.15 5.96
N ILE A 119 7.38 19.90 5.54
CA ILE A 119 6.60 19.22 4.51
C ILE A 119 5.16 18.97 5.00
N VAL A 120 4.98 18.51 6.24
CA VAL A 120 3.64 18.30 6.82
C VAL A 120 2.87 19.62 6.89
N CYS A 121 3.49 20.69 7.40
CA CYS A 121 2.88 22.02 7.42
C CYS A 121 2.51 22.51 6.02
N TYR A 122 3.39 22.32 5.04
CA TYR A 122 3.11 22.67 3.65
C TYR A 122 1.90 21.91 3.11
N GLN A 123 1.81 20.59 3.32
CA GLN A 123 0.66 19.79 2.88
C GLN A 123 -0.64 20.24 3.55
N ILE A 124 -0.63 20.53 4.85
CA ILE A 124 -1.79 21.07 5.58
C ILE A 124 -2.22 22.41 4.98
N ILE A 125 -1.28 23.32 4.70
CA ILE A 125 -1.57 24.61 4.06
C ILE A 125 -2.22 24.40 2.69
N GLN A 126 -1.73 23.45 1.88
CA GLN A 126 -2.36 23.14 0.59
C GLN A 126 -3.78 22.58 0.74
N ILE A 127 -4.02 21.69 1.71
CA ILE A 127 -5.36 21.17 2.00
C ILE A 127 -6.32 22.32 2.34
N LEU A 128 -5.90 23.22 3.23
CA LEU A 128 -6.70 24.38 3.62
C LEU A 128 -6.93 25.33 2.44
N ARG A 129 -5.91 25.59 1.63
CA ARG A 129 -5.99 26.48 0.47
C ARG A 129 -6.99 25.99 -0.59
N VAL A 130 -7.05 24.67 -0.81
CA VAL A 130 -7.97 24.05 -1.76
C VAL A 130 -9.40 23.95 -1.19
N ASN A 131 -9.54 23.50 0.06
CA ASN A 131 -10.85 23.14 0.61
C ASN A 131 -11.60 24.30 1.26
N ILE A 132 -10.94 25.30 1.85
CA ILE A 132 -11.65 26.43 2.48
C ILE A 132 -12.52 27.20 1.47
N PRO A 133 -12.02 27.59 0.27
CA PRO A 133 -12.86 28.28 -0.71
C PRO A 133 -14.01 27.40 -1.21
N LEU A 134 -13.74 26.12 -1.49
CA LEU A 134 -14.73 25.15 -1.95
C LEU A 134 -15.87 24.97 -0.93
N LEU A 135 -15.52 24.75 0.34
CA LEU A 135 -16.50 24.57 1.41
C LEU A 135 -17.29 25.84 1.74
N LYS A 136 -16.70 27.02 1.54
CA LYS A 136 -17.41 28.31 1.68
C LYS A 136 -18.41 28.56 0.57
N GLN A 137 -18.12 28.13 -0.66
CA GLN A 137 -19.05 28.21 -1.80
C GLN A 137 -20.21 27.22 -1.66
N GLY A 138 -19.98 26.12 -0.94
CA GLY A 138 -20.92 25.03 -0.78
C GLY A 138 -20.68 23.96 -1.84
N VAL A 139 -20.68 22.70 -1.41
CA VAL A 139 -20.50 21.54 -2.30
C VAL A 139 -21.87 21.03 -2.72
N PRO A 140 -22.19 20.94 -4.02
CA PRO A 140 -23.45 20.37 -4.51
C PRO A 140 -23.68 18.95 -3.96
N GLU A 141 -24.91 18.61 -3.57
CA GLU A 141 -25.22 17.32 -2.93
C GLU A 141 -24.82 16.12 -3.80
N ASP A 142 -24.92 16.25 -5.12
CA ASP A 142 -24.53 15.25 -6.11
C ASP A 142 -23.01 15.13 -6.30
N ASP A 143 -22.21 16.11 -5.88
CA ASP A 143 -20.74 16.03 -5.92
C ASP A 143 -20.14 15.42 -4.65
N LYS A 144 -20.88 15.43 -3.53
CA LYS A 144 -20.42 14.96 -2.23
C LYS A 144 -20.13 13.47 -2.23
N TYR A 145 -19.01 13.10 -1.61
CA TYR A 145 -18.63 11.72 -1.32
C TYR A 145 -18.22 11.56 0.16
N PRO A 146 -18.36 10.36 0.74
CA PRO A 146 -17.99 10.10 2.13
C PRO A 146 -16.47 9.90 2.27
N PHE A 147 -15.75 10.89 2.82
CA PHE A 147 -14.32 10.74 3.11
C PHE A 147 -14.02 9.59 4.10
N ASN A 148 -15.00 9.20 4.92
CA ASN A 148 -14.92 8.02 5.77
C ASN A 148 -14.57 6.74 4.97
N SER A 149 -15.06 6.59 3.74
CA SER A 149 -14.70 5.47 2.88
C SER A 149 -13.22 5.51 2.49
N VAL A 150 -12.66 6.70 2.23
CA VAL A 150 -11.22 6.88 1.98
C VAL A 150 -10.40 6.51 3.20
N ALA A 151 -10.79 7.00 4.38
CA ALA A 151 -10.14 6.66 5.65
C ALA A 151 -10.18 5.16 5.95
N ALA A 152 -11.32 4.50 5.70
CA ALA A 152 -11.46 3.05 5.83
C ALA A 152 -10.46 2.31 4.91
N LEU A 153 -10.38 2.69 3.64
CA LEU A 153 -9.46 2.07 2.69
C LEU A 153 -7.98 2.32 3.04
N ASN A 154 -7.65 3.51 3.53
CA ASN A 154 -6.31 3.81 4.05
C ASN A 154 -5.96 2.91 5.24
N SER A 155 -6.87 2.75 6.20
CA SER A 155 -6.71 1.87 7.36
C SER A 155 -6.50 0.42 6.94
N THR A 156 -7.29 -0.07 5.98
CA THR A 156 -7.14 -1.43 5.51
C THR A 156 -5.82 -1.62 4.77
N TYR A 157 -5.40 -0.65 3.95
CA TYR A 157 -4.16 -0.76 3.18
C TYR A 157 -2.91 -0.68 4.07
N PHE A 158 -2.98 0.12 5.15
CA PHE A 158 -2.00 0.07 6.25
C PHE A 158 -1.88 -1.33 6.84
N ALA A 159 -3.00 -2.01 7.10
CA ALA A 159 -3.05 -3.30 7.78
C ALA A 159 -2.85 -4.53 6.87
N ASN A 160 -3.05 -4.40 5.55
CA ASN A 160 -2.75 -5.46 4.58
C ASN A 160 -1.35 -5.28 3.98
N PHE A 161 -1.13 -4.34 3.06
CA PHE A 161 0.14 -4.14 2.38
C PHE A 161 1.27 -3.76 3.35
N GLY A 162 0.97 -2.96 4.37
CA GLY A 162 1.94 -2.67 5.42
C GLY A 162 2.37 -3.92 6.20
N ALA A 163 1.44 -4.83 6.47
CA ALA A 163 1.74 -6.13 7.06
C ALA A 163 2.48 -7.05 6.08
N GLU A 164 2.11 -7.04 4.80
CA GLU A 164 2.78 -7.80 3.73
C GLU A 164 4.27 -7.47 3.70
N LEU A 165 4.62 -6.18 3.58
CA LEU A 165 6.01 -5.73 3.53
C LEU A 165 6.79 -6.10 4.79
N ALA A 166 6.16 -5.98 5.96
CA ALA A 166 6.81 -6.29 7.22
C ALA A 166 7.05 -7.81 7.39
N VAL A 167 6.05 -8.62 7.04
CA VAL A 167 6.12 -10.08 7.14
C VAL A 167 7.12 -10.65 6.13
N VAL A 168 7.08 -10.22 4.88
CA VAL A 168 8.04 -10.66 3.84
C VAL A 168 9.49 -10.43 4.29
N SER A 169 9.75 -9.38 5.06
CA SER A 169 11.09 -9.04 5.55
C SER A 169 11.61 -9.95 6.68
N MET A 170 10.71 -10.62 7.43
CA MET A 170 11.07 -11.44 8.60
C MET A 170 10.73 -12.93 8.45
N LEU A 171 9.88 -13.28 7.49
CA LEU A 171 9.36 -14.63 7.31
C LEU A 171 10.46 -15.68 7.03
N PRO A 172 11.51 -15.40 6.22
CA PRO A 172 12.61 -16.35 6.06
C PRO A 172 13.28 -16.68 7.40
N MET A 173 13.64 -15.66 8.18
CA MET A 173 14.26 -15.81 9.50
C MET A 173 13.35 -16.60 10.45
N PHE A 174 12.05 -16.30 10.45
CA PHE A 174 11.09 -17.03 11.26
C PHE A 174 11.06 -18.53 10.96
N PHE A 175 11.06 -18.93 9.68
CA PHE A 175 11.07 -20.35 9.30
C PHE A 175 12.42 -21.02 9.55
N GLU A 176 13.51 -20.30 9.32
CA GLU A 176 14.88 -20.75 9.61
C GLU A 176 15.03 -21.09 11.10
N GLU A 177 14.67 -20.16 11.99
CA GLU A 177 14.83 -20.34 13.43
C GLU A 177 13.83 -21.34 14.03
N THR A 178 12.58 -21.34 13.58
CA THR A 178 11.52 -22.16 14.19
C THR A 178 11.62 -23.64 13.80
N TRP A 179 12.04 -23.96 12.57
CA TRP A 179 12.18 -25.34 12.08
C TRP A 179 13.63 -25.76 11.81
N SER A 180 14.61 -24.94 12.19
CA SER A 180 16.04 -25.22 11.96
C SER A 180 16.36 -25.53 10.49
N LEU A 181 15.72 -24.78 9.58
CA LEU A 181 15.89 -24.96 8.13
C LEU A 181 17.18 -24.27 7.67
N SER A 182 17.70 -24.65 6.51
CA SER A 182 18.73 -23.84 5.85
C SER A 182 18.13 -22.51 5.38
N ALA A 183 18.94 -21.45 5.34
CA ALA A 183 18.52 -20.14 4.80
C ALA A 183 17.90 -20.26 3.38
N THR A 184 18.44 -21.16 2.55
CA THR A 184 17.88 -21.45 1.21
C THR A 184 16.48 -22.05 1.29
N ALA A 185 16.25 -23.05 2.15
CA ALA A 185 14.94 -23.68 2.29
C ALA A 185 13.92 -22.72 2.92
N ALA A 186 14.32 -21.96 3.93
CA ALA A 186 13.47 -20.97 4.58
C ALA A 186 13.09 -19.82 3.62
N GLY A 187 14.05 -19.35 2.81
CA GLY A 187 13.79 -18.36 1.75
C GLY A 187 12.81 -18.84 0.69
N LEU A 188 12.93 -20.11 0.26
CA LEU A 188 12.00 -20.71 -0.71
C LEU A 188 10.57 -20.82 -0.14
N ILE A 189 10.45 -21.21 1.12
CA ILE A 189 9.15 -21.26 1.80
C ILE A 189 8.57 -19.85 1.96
N ALA A 190 9.35 -18.89 2.45
CA ALA A 190 8.89 -17.51 2.60
C ALA A 190 8.45 -16.88 1.27
N ALA A 191 9.11 -17.25 0.16
CA ALA A 191 8.71 -16.80 -1.16
C ALA A 191 7.31 -17.28 -1.58
N SER A 192 6.81 -18.39 -1.01
CA SER A 192 5.43 -18.83 -1.25
C SER A 192 4.43 -17.77 -0.78
N PHE A 193 4.74 -17.02 0.29
CA PHE A 193 3.90 -15.90 0.73
C PHE A 193 3.81 -14.83 -0.35
N ALA A 194 4.92 -14.40 -0.95
CA ALA A 194 4.90 -13.36 -1.97
C ALA A 194 4.35 -13.86 -3.34
N PHE A 195 4.55 -15.14 -3.68
CA PHE A 195 4.19 -15.70 -4.98
C PHE A 195 2.68 -15.86 -5.20
N VAL A 196 1.90 -16.05 -4.13
CA VAL A 196 0.42 -16.04 -4.17
C VAL A 196 -0.11 -14.74 -4.80
N ASN A 197 0.75 -13.69 -4.80
CA ASN A 197 0.74 -12.47 -5.60
C ASN A 197 -0.10 -12.55 -6.87
N LEU A 198 0.38 -13.46 -7.72
CA LEU A 198 -0.02 -13.62 -9.11
C LEU A 198 -1.50 -13.86 -9.29
N VAL A 199 -2.12 -14.55 -8.34
CA VAL A 199 -3.49 -15.00 -8.47
C VAL A 199 -4.38 -14.24 -7.50
N ALA A 200 -3.95 -14.05 -6.25
CA ALA A 200 -4.81 -13.48 -5.21
C ALA A 200 -5.15 -12.01 -5.43
N ARG A 201 -4.20 -11.16 -5.89
CA ARG A 201 -4.51 -9.73 -6.15
C ARG A 201 -5.52 -9.55 -7.29
N PRO A 202 -5.35 -10.15 -8.49
CA PRO A 202 -6.36 -10.08 -9.53
C PRO A 202 -7.71 -10.64 -9.08
N MET A 203 -7.71 -11.76 -8.34
CA MET A 203 -8.94 -12.33 -7.83
C MET A 203 -9.64 -11.43 -6.82
N GLY A 204 -8.91 -10.75 -5.92
CA GLY A 204 -9.49 -9.80 -4.98
C GLY A 204 -10.26 -8.68 -5.67
N GLY A 205 -9.69 -8.12 -6.74
CA GLY A 205 -10.38 -7.14 -7.59
C GLY A 205 -11.60 -7.72 -8.30
N LEU A 206 -11.42 -8.87 -8.99
CA LEU A 206 -12.49 -9.52 -9.75
C LEU A 206 -13.67 -9.98 -8.89
N VAL A 207 -13.41 -10.53 -7.71
CA VAL A 207 -14.43 -10.98 -6.76
C VAL A 207 -15.18 -9.77 -6.20
N SER A 208 -14.46 -8.70 -5.86
CA SER A 208 -15.05 -7.41 -5.44
C SER A 208 -15.98 -6.83 -6.51
N ASP A 209 -15.62 -6.97 -7.78
CA ASP A 209 -16.42 -6.47 -8.90
C ASP A 209 -17.61 -7.36 -9.28
N ARG A 210 -17.50 -8.69 -9.10
CA ARG A 210 -18.56 -9.64 -9.49
C ARG A 210 -19.59 -9.92 -8.40
N MET A 211 -19.22 -9.84 -7.11
CA MET A 211 -20.12 -10.23 -6.03
C MET A 211 -21.24 -9.24 -5.73
N GLY A 212 -21.29 -8.07 -6.39
CA GLY A 212 -22.33 -7.08 -6.15
C GLY A 212 -22.27 -6.41 -4.77
N ASN A 213 -21.35 -6.81 -3.88
CA ASN A 213 -21.17 -6.24 -2.55
C ASN A 213 -19.68 -6.11 -2.19
N ARG A 214 -19.10 -4.97 -2.59
CA ARG A 214 -17.68 -4.63 -2.38
C ARG A 214 -17.30 -4.58 -0.90
N ARG A 215 -18.22 -4.09 -0.06
CA ARG A 215 -18.00 -3.95 1.38
C ARG A 215 -17.87 -5.32 2.04
N PHE A 216 -18.76 -6.26 1.71
CA PHE A 216 -18.72 -7.63 2.23
C PHE A 216 -17.42 -8.34 1.83
N VAL A 217 -17.00 -8.19 0.58
CA VAL A 217 -15.73 -8.77 0.09
C VAL A 217 -14.55 -8.22 0.89
N MET A 218 -14.47 -6.89 1.07
CA MET A 218 -13.39 -6.27 1.83
C MET A 218 -13.37 -6.71 3.30
N LEU A 219 -14.54 -6.80 3.94
CA LEU A 219 -14.68 -7.27 5.32
C LEU A 219 -14.27 -8.74 5.45
N SER A 220 -14.66 -9.59 4.51
CA SER A 220 -14.27 -11.00 4.49
C SER A 220 -12.75 -11.13 4.38
N TYR A 221 -12.13 -10.31 3.52
CA TYR A 221 -10.68 -10.30 3.39
C TYR A 221 -9.97 -9.86 4.67
N MET A 222 -10.36 -8.71 5.23
CA MET A 222 -9.75 -8.16 6.44
C MET A 222 -9.93 -9.08 7.67
N PHE A 223 -11.07 -9.75 7.79
CA PHE A 223 -11.28 -10.76 8.83
C PHE A 223 -10.37 -11.97 8.63
N GLY A 224 -10.25 -12.47 7.40
CA GLY A 224 -9.33 -13.56 7.07
C GLY A 224 -7.87 -13.22 7.33
N ILE A 225 -7.44 -11.97 7.13
CA ILE A 225 -6.11 -11.49 7.52
C ILE A 225 -5.90 -11.60 9.04
N SER A 226 -6.88 -11.13 9.82
CA SER A 226 -6.81 -11.20 11.28
C SER A 226 -6.71 -12.64 11.78
N VAL A 227 -7.55 -13.54 11.25
CA VAL A 227 -7.49 -14.97 11.57
C VAL A 227 -6.18 -15.59 11.11
N GLY A 228 -5.72 -15.30 9.88
CA GLY A 228 -4.49 -15.84 9.32
C GLY A 228 -3.27 -15.48 10.16
N PHE A 229 -3.10 -14.21 10.51
CA PHE A 229 -1.99 -13.80 11.37
C PHE A 229 -2.11 -14.31 12.81
N ALA A 230 -3.33 -14.44 13.36
CA ALA A 230 -3.52 -15.08 14.66
C ALA A 230 -3.08 -16.56 14.64
N LEU A 231 -3.41 -17.29 13.55
CA LEU A 231 -2.93 -18.66 13.33
C LEU A 231 -1.40 -18.70 13.19
N MET A 232 -0.80 -17.74 12.48
CA MET A 232 0.65 -17.65 12.38
C MET A 232 1.32 -17.42 13.74
N GLY A 233 0.71 -16.64 14.62
CA GLY A 233 1.18 -16.44 16.00
C GLY A 233 1.17 -17.72 16.86
N LEU A 234 0.31 -18.69 16.54
CA LEU A 234 0.24 -19.98 17.26
C LEU A 234 1.30 -20.99 16.83
N MET A 235 1.91 -20.78 15.66
CA MET A 235 2.88 -21.71 15.11
C MET A 235 4.13 -21.80 15.98
N ASN A 236 4.65 -23.02 16.12
CA ASN A 236 5.91 -23.29 16.81
C ASN A 236 6.56 -24.56 16.23
N SER A 237 7.76 -24.88 16.70
CA SER A 237 8.59 -25.99 16.20
C SER A 237 7.93 -27.38 16.30
N ASN A 238 6.89 -27.56 17.12
CA ASN A 238 6.17 -28.84 17.22
C ASN A 238 5.16 -29.05 16.09
N TRP A 239 4.81 -28.00 15.34
CA TRP A 239 3.87 -28.11 14.24
C TRP A 239 4.54 -28.71 13.00
N PRO A 240 3.87 -29.61 12.25
CA PRO A 240 4.37 -30.08 10.98
C PRO A 240 4.61 -28.91 10.01
N LEU A 241 5.81 -28.88 9.40
CA LEU A 241 6.21 -27.79 8.49
C LEU A 241 5.17 -27.54 7.38
N ILE A 242 4.59 -28.61 6.82
CA ILE A 242 3.56 -28.50 5.78
C ILE A 242 2.32 -27.71 6.24
N ILE A 243 1.94 -27.82 7.51
CA ILE A 243 0.82 -27.07 8.08
C ILE A 243 1.19 -25.59 8.21
N ALA A 244 2.41 -25.29 8.65
CA ALA A 244 2.90 -23.92 8.75
C ALA A 244 2.98 -23.22 7.38
N VAL A 245 3.45 -23.94 6.35
CA VAL A 245 3.41 -23.45 4.96
C VAL A 245 1.96 -23.22 4.49
N GLY A 246 1.05 -24.16 4.80
CA GLY A 246 -0.37 -24.02 4.48
C GLY A 246 -1.01 -22.78 5.10
N ILE A 247 -0.75 -22.53 6.39
CA ILE A 247 -1.22 -21.32 7.11
C ILE A 247 -0.63 -20.05 6.50
N THR A 248 0.65 -20.09 6.11
CA THR A 248 1.34 -18.97 5.47
C THR A 248 0.71 -18.61 4.12
N VAL A 249 0.45 -19.63 3.27
CA VAL A 249 -0.22 -19.45 1.97
C VAL A 249 -1.66 -18.97 2.15
N PHE A 250 -2.38 -19.54 3.11
CA PHE A 250 -3.73 -19.09 3.48
C PHE A 250 -3.73 -17.62 3.87
N THR A 251 -2.86 -17.21 4.79
CA THR A 251 -2.76 -15.82 5.26
C THR A 251 -2.42 -14.87 4.11
N SER A 252 -1.46 -15.26 3.28
CA SER A 252 -1.04 -14.52 2.10
C SER A 252 -2.19 -14.24 1.13
N PHE A 253 -3.02 -15.26 0.85
CA PHE A 253 -4.18 -15.12 -0.03
C PHE A 253 -5.12 -14.01 0.43
N PHE A 254 -5.39 -13.94 1.74
CA PHE A 254 -6.26 -12.91 2.30
C PHE A 254 -5.63 -11.52 2.26
N VAL A 255 -4.33 -11.42 2.59
CA VAL A 255 -3.56 -10.17 2.54
C VAL A 255 -3.61 -9.56 1.14
N GLN A 256 -3.27 -10.37 0.14
CA GLN A 256 -3.18 -9.92 -1.25
C GLN A 256 -4.56 -9.72 -1.88
N GLY A 257 -5.54 -10.56 -1.53
CA GLY A 257 -6.92 -10.37 -1.92
C GLY A 257 -7.48 -9.03 -1.42
N ALA A 258 -7.17 -8.64 -0.18
CA ALA A 258 -7.58 -7.35 0.40
C ALA A 258 -6.95 -6.16 -0.35
N GLU A 259 -5.70 -6.27 -0.79
CA GLU A 259 -5.03 -5.23 -1.56
C GLU A 259 -5.69 -5.05 -2.94
N GLY A 260 -5.99 -6.15 -3.62
CA GLY A 260 -6.72 -6.15 -4.88
C GLY A 260 -8.12 -5.54 -4.72
N ALA A 261 -8.85 -5.96 -3.69
CA ALA A 261 -10.17 -5.42 -3.36
C ALA A 261 -10.09 -3.91 -3.06
N THR A 262 -9.08 -3.45 -2.33
CA THR A 262 -8.89 -2.01 -2.02
C THR A 262 -8.88 -1.18 -3.30
N PHE A 263 -8.05 -1.54 -4.29
CA PHE A 263 -8.00 -0.80 -5.55
C PHE A 263 -9.21 -1.03 -6.47
N GLY A 264 -9.95 -2.12 -6.31
CA GLY A 264 -11.25 -2.32 -6.96
C GLY A 264 -12.34 -1.38 -6.40
N ILE A 265 -12.26 -1.01 -5.12
CA ILE A 265 -13.26 -0.16 -4.45
C ILE A 265 -13.01 1.33 -4.70
N ILE A 266 -11.76 1.77 -4.75
CA ILE A 266 -11.39 3.20 -4.87
C ILE A 266 -12.14 3.93 -6.00
N PRO A 267 -12.25 3.40 -7.24
CA PRO A 267 -12.94 4.09 -8.33
C PRO A 267 -14.42 4.36 -8.06
N SER A 268 -15.06 3.60 -7.16
CA SER A 268 -16.47 3.82 -6.79
C SER A 268 -16.69 4.88 -5.71
N ILE A 269 -15.65 5.37 -5.05
CA ILE A 269 -15.81 6.47 -4.09
C ILE A 269 -16.06 7.78 -4.83
N LYS A 270 -15.17 8.13 -5.77
CA LYS A 270 -15.29 9.30 -6.64
C LYS A 270 -14.36 9.16 -7.85
N ARG A 271 -14.93 8.99 -9.05
CA ARG A 271 -14.14 8.72 -10.27
C ARG A 271 -13.09 9.81 -10.56
N ARG A 272 -13.47 11.09 -10.44
CA ARG A 272 -12.57 12.25 -10.61
C ARG A 272 -11.34 12.20 -9.71
N LEU A 273 -11.49 11.70 -8.48
CA LEU A 273 -10.46 11.71 -7.44
C LEU A 273 -9.72 10.37 -7.29
N THR A 274 -10.05 9.36 -8.12
CA THR A 274 -9.48 7.99 -8.06
C THR A 274 -7.96 7.98 -7.94
N GLY A 275 -7.26 8.79 -8.75
CA GLY A 275 -5.79 8.88 -8.71
C GLY A 275 -5.24 9.41 -7.39
N GLN A 276 -5.91 10.38 -6.76
CA GLN A 276 -5.48 10.94 -5.48
C GLN A 276 -5.81 9.99 -4.31
N ILE A 277 -6.99 9.39 -4.33
CA ILE A 277 -7.43 8.42 -3.31
C ILE A 277 -6.53 7.17 -3.38
N SER A 278 -6.24 6.66 -4.58
CA SER A 278 -5.31 5.53 -4.77
C SER A 278 -3.88 5.87 -4.36
N GLY A 279 -3.38 7.08 -4.65
CA GLY A 279 -2.09 7.54 -4.18
C GLY A 279 -2.01 7.61 -2.65
N MET A 280 -3.06 8.11 -2.00
CA MET A 280 -3.16 8.17 -0.54
C MET A 280 -3.19 6.78 0.09
N ALA A 281 -4.04 5.87 -0.41
CA ALA A 281 -4.12 4.49 0.08
C ALA A 281 -2.78 3.77 -0.09
N GLY A 282 -2.16 3.87 -1.26
CA GLY A 282 -0.83 3.28 -1.52
C GLY A 282 0.24 3.79 -0.55
N ALA A 283 0.26 5.09 -0.25
CA ALA A 283 1.18 5.66 0.73
C ALA A 283 0.95 5.10 2.15
N TYR A 284 -0.30 4.83 2.53
CA TYR A 284 -0.63 4.21 3.82
C TYR A 284 -0.07 2.80 3.99
N GLY A 285 0.10 2.07 2.89
CA GLY A 285 0.80 0.79 2.90
C GLY A 285 2.25 0.93 3.38
N ASN A 286 2.97 1.95 2.91
CA ASN A 286 4.33 2.25 3.37
C ASN A 286 4.36 2.73 4.84
N VAL A 287 3.38 3.54 5.25
CA VAL A 287 3.22 3.95 6.65
C VAL A 287 3.06 2.71 7.54
N GLY A 288 2.21 1.76 7.14
CA GLY A 288 2.03 0.49 7.83
C GLY A 288 3.32 -0.32 7.93
N ALA A 289 4.07 -0.44 6.82
CA ALA A 289 5.32 -1.18 6.81
C ALA A 289 6.35 -0.60 7.79
N VAL A 290 6.55 0.72 7.80
CA VAL A 290 7.48 1.38 8.72
C VAL A 290 7.05 1.17 10.17
N VAL A 291 5.76 1.32 10.48
CA VAL A 291 5.23 1.12 11.84
C VAL A 291 5.41 -0.33 12.29
N TYR A 292 4.97 -1.30 11.48
CA TYR A 292 5.08 -2.73 11.83
C TYR A 292 6.54 -3.19 11.94
N LEU A 293 7.41 -2.84 10.99
CA LEU A 293 8.83 -3.19 11.06
C LEU A 293 9.49 -2.57 12.30
N THR A 294 9.12 -1.35 12.66
CA THR A 294 9.63 -0.72 13.89
C THR A 294 9.17 -1.50 15.13
N ILE A 295 7.87 -1.84 15.21
CA ILE A 295 7.31 -2.65 16.31
C ILE A 295 8.05 -3.98 16.40
N PHE A 296 8.30 -4.65 15.26
CA PHE A 296 9.02 -5.93 15.21
C PHE A 296 10.38 -5.87 15.90
N THR A 297 11.06 -4.71 15.89
CA THR A 297 12.35 -4.57 16.58
C THR A 297 12.28 -4.65 18.12
N PHE A 298 11.07 -4.65 18.70
CA PHE A 298 10.84 -4.69 20.15
C PHE A 298 10.11 -5.94 20.63
N VAL A 299 9.70 -6.84 19.73
CA VAL A 299 8.82 -7.96 20.06
C VAL A 299 9.30 -9.26 19.40
N THR A 300 8.84 -10.39 19.91
CA THR A 300 9.11 -11.69 19.26
C THR A 300 8.27 -11.88 18.00
N PRO A 301 8.65 -12.78 17.07
CA PRO A 301 7.83 -13.12 15.90
C PRO A 301 6.38 -13.50 16.24
N THR A 302 6.18 -14.28 17.30
CA THR A 302 4.84 -14.65 17.79
C THR A 302 4.03 -13.43 18.20
N GLN A 303 4.59 -12.56 19.04
CA GLN A 303 3.94 -11.32 19.46
C GLN A 303 3.64 -10.40 18.27
N PHE A 304 4.57 -10.34 17.31
CA PHE A 304 4.44 -9.56 16.10
C PHE A 304 3.24 -10.00 15.25
N PHE A 305 3.08 -11.31 15.02
CA PHE A 305 1.92 -11.85 14.31
C PHE A 305 0.60 -11.50 15.02
N TYR A 306 0.53 -11.57 16.35
CA TYR A 306 -0.66 -11.15 17.09
C TYR A 306 -0.94 -9.65 16.99
N ILE A 307 0.10 -8.81 16.98
CA ILE A 307 -0.05 -7.36 16.80
C ILE A 307 -0.63 -7.04 15.42
N ILE A 308 -0.12 -7.68 14.37
CA ILE A 308 -0.66 -7.52 13.01
C ILE A 308 -2.11 -8.04 12.95
N ALA A 309 -2.40 -9.20 13.56
CA ALA A 309 -3.75 -9.76 13.62
C ALA A 309 -4.75 -8.79 14.28
N GLY A 310 -4.33 -8.14 15.37
CA GLY A 310 -5.09 -7.10 16.05
C GLY A 310 -5.25 -5.84 15.20
N GLY A 311 -4.19 -5.39 14.52
CA GLY A 311 -4.24 -4.26 13.59
C GLY A 311 -5.21 -4.50 12.43
N ALA A 312 -5.20 -5.71 11.85
CA ALA A 312 -6.15 -6.12 10.83
C ALA A 312 -7.60 -6.16 11.34
N PHE A 313 -7.82 -6.63 12.58
CA PHE A 313 -9.14 -6.63 13.21
C PHE A 313 -9.66 -5.20 13.49
N ILE A 314 -8.79 -4.30 13.95
CA ILE A 314 -9.15 -2.89 14.13
C ILE A 314 -9.52 -2.26 12.78
N SER A 315 -8.73 -2.51 11.73
CA SER A 315 -9.06 -2.04 10.38
C SER A 315 -10.36 -2.67 9.84
N TRP A 316 -10.67 -3.91 10.20
CA TRP A 316 -11.96 -4.54 9.91
C TRP A 316 -13.13 -3.82 10.59
N LEU A 317 -13.00 -3.46 11.88
CA LEU A 317 -14.01 -2.65 12.59
C LEU A 317 -14.20 -1.27 11.96
N LEU A 318 -13.11 -0.60 11.61
CA LEU A 318 -13.16 0.71 10.94
C LEU A 318 -13.81 0.59 9.56
N CYS A 319 -13.51 -0.47 8.81
CA CYS A 319 -14.17 -0.77 7.54
C CYS A 319 -15.68 -0.98 7.74
N ILE A 320 -16.09 -1.71 8.79
CA ILE A 320 -17.51 -1.89 9.12
C ILE A 320 -18.18 -0.56 9.44
N MET A 321 -17.53 0.35 10.15
CA MET A 321 -18.15 1.61 10.57
C MET A 321 -18.17 2.66 9.46
N TRP A 322 -17.15 2.68 8.61
CA TRP A 322 -16.86 3.83 7.75
C TRP A 322 -16.94 3.55 6.25
N LEU A 323 -16.75 2.30 5.82
CA LEU A 323 -16.88 1.96 4.41
C LEU A 323 -18.36 1.89 4.03
N LYS A 324 -18.84 2.91 3.30
CA LYS A 324 -20.17 2.89 2.71
C LYS A 324 -20.17 2.10 1.41
N GLU A 325 -21.23 1.32 1.21
CA GLU A 325 -21.47 0.66 -0.06
C GLU A 325 -21.79 1.73 -1.11
N PRO A 326 -21.12 1.76 -2.28
CA PRO A 326 -21.41 2.75 -3.29
C PRO A 326 -22.73 2.42 -3.98
N GLU A 327 -23.75 3.27 -3.78
CA GLU A 327 -25.11 3.10 -4.34
C GLU A 327 -25.12 2.99 -5.89
N SER A 328 -24.09 3.48 -6.56
CA SER A 328 -23.92 3.45 -8.03
C SER A 328 -22.70 2.64 -8.50
N GLY A 329 -22.08 1.84 -7.62
CA GLY A 329 -20.84 1.11 -7.94
C GLY A 329 -21.00 -0.02 -8.95
N PHE A 330 -22.23 -0.50 -9.16
CA PHE A 330 -22.59 -1.66 -9.99
C PHE A 330 -23.59 -1.36 -11.11
N ALA A 331 -24.10 -0.13 -11.20
CA ALA A 331 -25.01 0.26 -12.27
C ALA A 331 -24.20 0.64 -13.53
N ASP A 332 -24.67 0.21 -14.71
CA ASP A 332 -24.09 0.59 -16.00
C ASP A 332 -24.07 2.12 -16.23
N GLU A 333 -24.81 2.89 -15.42
CA GLU A 333 -24.81 4.36 -15.39
C GLU A 333 -24.24 4.89 -14.05
N TYR A 334 -22.94 5.19 -14.03
CA TYR A 334 -22.39 6.07 -13.00
C TYR A 334 -22.98 7.46 -13.19
N GLN A 335 -23.71 7.95 -12.20
CA GLN A 335 -24.22 9.32 -12.22
C GLN A 335 -23.05 10.29 -12.07
N VAL A 336 -22.70 10.91 -13.19
CA VAL A 336 -21.68 11.96 -13.27
C VAL A 336 -22.25 13.19 -12.57
N SER A 337 -21.51 13.75 -11.60
CA SER A 337 -21.95 14.94 -10.89
C SER A 337 -22.06 16.14 -11.85
N SER A 338 -22.95 17.06 -11.55
CA SER A 338 -23.03 18.39 -12.17
C SER A 338 -21.68 19.11 -12.22
N VAL A 339 -20.84 18.97 -11.19
CA VAL A 339 -19.48 19.53 -11.15
C VAL A 339 -18.55 18.81 -12.14
N ASP A 340 -18.65 17.48 -12.23
CA ASP A 340 -17.88 16.69 -13.19
C ASP A 340 -18.25 17.08 -14.63
N LEU A 341 -19.55 17.25 -14.92
CA LEU A 341 -20.06 17.69 -16.22
C LEU A 341 -19.56 19.10 -16.59
N GLN A 342 -19.60 20.04 -15.63
CA GLN A 342 -19.08 21.41 -15.85
C GLN A 342 -17.59 21.41 -16.16
N ILE A 343 -16.80 20.60 -15.46
CA ILE A 343 -15.36 20.47 -15.72
C ILE A 343 -15.12 19.90 -17.13
N GLU A 344 -15.86 18.87 -17.54
CA GLU A 344 -15.75 18.30 -18.89
C GLU A 344 -16.16 19.29 -19.99
N GLU A 345 -17.18 20.13 -19.74
CA GLU A 345 -17.57 21.19 -20.65
C GLU A 345 -16.50 22.29 -20.75
N GLU A 346 -15.92 22.73 -19.63
CA GLU A 346 -14.82 23.69 -19.62
C GLU A 346 -13.60 23.15 -20.38
N GLU A 347 -13.25 21.87 -20.19
CA GLU A 347 -12.16 21.23 -20.92
C GLU A 347 -12.43 21.17 -22.42
N ARG A 348 -13.65 20.80 -22.82
CA ARG A 348 -14.07 20.81 -24.24
C ARG A 348 -13.98 22.21 -24.83
N ARG A 349 -14.42 23.25 -24.11
CA ARG A 349 -14.32 24.65 -24.56
C ARG A 349 -12.86 25.11 -24.69
N ARG A 350 -12.00 24.77 -23.73
CA ARG A 350 -10.56 25.09 -23.81
C ARG A 350 -9.87 24.38 -24.96
N GLN A 351 -10.21 23.13 -25.24
CA GLN A 351 -9.67 22.39 -26.36
C GLN A 351 -10.10 23.00 -27.69
N ALA A 352 -11.39 23.30 -27.85
CA ALA A 352 -11.91 23.97 -29.04
C ALA A 352 -11.17 25.29 -29.31
N ALA A 353 -10.89 26.08 -28.26
CA ALA A 353 -10.13 27.32 -28.35
C ALA A 353 -8.62 27.14 -28.60
N ALA A 354 -8.05 25.96 -28.35
CA ALA A 354 -6.64 25.66 -28.62
C ALA A 354 -6.42 25.07 -30.02
N THR A 355 -7.47 24.57 -30.66
CA THR A 355 -7.48 24.06 -32.04
C THR A 355 -7.97 25.06 -33.09
N SER A 356 -8.51 26.20 -32.66
CA SER A 356 -8.82 27.38 -33.50
C SER A 356 -7.66 28.35 -33.50
#